data_AF-A0A816WCI4-F1
#
_entry.id   AF-A0A816WCI4-F1
#
_cell.length_a   1.000
_cell.length_b   1.000
_cell.length_c   1.000
_cell.angle_alpha   90.00
_cell.angle_beta   90.00
_cell.angle_gamma   90.00
#
_symmetry.space_group_name_H-M   'P 1'
#
loop_
_entity.id
_entity.type
_entity.pdbx_description
1 polymer ?
#
loop_
_entity_poly.entity_id
_entity_poly.type
_entity_poly.pdbx_seq_one_letter_code
_entity_poly.pdbx_strand_id
1 'polypeptide(L)'
;MEIYTNREYLLHRQEYTFNDSVIVPIGGGKDSIVTLELLKKYLQRKIPMIINPPKATLETALMAGFSLVEIVELQRTLDVKLIRLNEQGFLNGYTPFSAMLAFVTLFVSAGARRQSTYRTIRKFLPDRTVYIADRNENLINDKQLTNDRKVVLKLGQNYLEHLAQYDSIIKTLGISLKDHPNLAEDPRILLK
;
A
#
# COMPACT_ATOMS: atom_id res chain seq x y z
N MET A 1 5.86 23.11 -9.81
CA MET A 1 4.69 22.80 -8.97
C MET A 1 5.02 23.33 -7.58
N GLU A 2 4.34 24.38 -7.15
CA GLU A 2 4.55 25.01 -5.85
C GLU A 2 3.35 24.65 -4.98
N ILE A 3 3.61 24.11 -3.79
CA ILE A 3 2.57 23.69 -2.84
C ILE A 3 2.56 24.75 -1.74
N TYR A 4 1.46 25.52 -1.67
CA TYR A 4 1.23 26.50 -0.62
C TYR A 4 0.30 25.89 0.43
N THR A 5 0.68 26.00 1.72
CA THR A 5 -0.13 25.54 2.85
C THR A 5 -0.52 26.73 3.72
N ASN A 6 -1.77 26.75 4.17
CA ASN A 6 -2.42 27.81 4.94
C ASN A 6 -2.52 27.48 6.45
N ARG A 7 -1.67 26.59 6.97
CA ARG A 7 -1.66 26.21 8.40
C ARG A 7 -0.26 26.30 9.01
N GLU A 8 -0.21 26.72 10.29
CA GLU A 8 0.96 26.78 11.18
C GLU A 8 1.63 25.43 11.50
N TYR A 9 1.39 24.36 10.72
CA TYR A 9 2.13 23.12 10.87
C TYR A 9 3.45 23.24 10.11
N LEU A 10 4.52 23.58 10.82
CA LEU A 10 5.89 23.49 10.33
C LEU A 10 6.16 22.04 9.93
N LEU A 11 6.13 21.75 8.63
CA LEU A 11 6.52 20.47 8.10
C LEU A 11 8.04 20.32 8.29
N HIS A 12 8.45 19.47 9.22
CA HIS A 12 9.85 19.13 9.37
C HIS A 12 10.31 18.31 8.17
N ARG A 13 11.42 18.73 7.54
CA ARG A 13 12.08 17.95 6.48
C ARG A 13 12.37 16.55 7.00
N GLN A 14 11.81 15.55 6.35
CA GLN A 14 12.17 14.17 6.61
C GLN A 14 13.25 13.74 5.62
N GLU A 15 14.35 13.24 6.15
CA GLU A 15 15.37 12.58 5.34
C GLU A 15 14.99 11.11 5.12
N TYR A 16 15.15 10.66 3.88
CA TYR A 16 14.85 9.30 3.46
C TYR A 16 16.11 8.68 2.86
N THR A 17 16.60 7.62 3.49
CA THR A 17 17.48 6.65 2.84
C THR A 17 16.64 5.63 2.10
N PHE A 18 16.83 5.56 0.79
CA PHE A 18 16.24 4.56 -0.09
C PHE A 18 17.20 3.38 -0.22
N ASN A 19 16.67 2.18 -0.46
CA ASN A 19 17.48 1.05 -0.90
C ASN A 19 17.59 1.05 -2.43
N ASP A 20 18.42 0.17 -2.99
CA ASP A 20 18.59 0.07 -4.45
C ASP A 20 17.42 -0.63 -5.15
N SER A 21 16.28 -0.81 -4.46
CA SER A 21 15.08 -1.37 -5.07
C SER A 21 14.34 -0.29 -5.84
N VAL A 22 13.91 -0.62 -7.05
CA VAL A 22 13.17 0.31 -7.92
C VAL A 22 11.75 -0.19 -8.13
N ILE A 23 10.77 0.68 -7.92
CA ILE A 23 9.39 0.42 -8.33
C ILE A 23 9.29 0.68 -9.83
N VAL A 24 8.72 -0.29 -10.54
CA VAL A 24 8.49 -0.19 -11.98
C VAL A 24 6.99 -0.26 -12.24
N PRO A 25 6.32 0.88 -12.52
CA PRO A 25 4.93 0.87 -12.95
C PRO A 25 4.79 0.10 -14.27
N ILE A 26 3.87 -0.86 -14.31
CA ILE A 26 3.61 -1.72 -15.47
C ILE A 26 2.21 -1.44 -16.00
N GLY A 27 2.13 -1.14 -17.29
CA GLY A 27 0.90 -1.06 -18.06
C GLY A 27 0.78 -2.24 -19.03
N GLY A 28 -0.32 -2.29 -19.80
CA GLY A 28 -0.59 -3.39 -20.74
C GLY A 28 0.10 -3.24 -22.10
N GLY A 29 0.99 -2.25 -22.26
CA GLY A 29 1.64 -1.92 -23.52
C GLY A 29 3.02 -2.56 -23.69
N LYS A 30 3.49 -2.62 -24.94
CA LYS A 30 4.84 -3.11 -25.31
C LYS A 30 5.97 -2.39 -24.57
N ASP A 31 5.77 -1.13 -24.18
CA ASP A 31 6.81 -0.37 -23.50
C ASP A 31 7.11 -0.95 -22.12
N SER A 32 6.13 -1.59 -21.47
CA SER A 32 6.33 -2.21 -20.16
C SER A 32 7.16 -3.50 -20.24
N ILE A 33 6.93 -4.34 -21.25
CA ILE A 33 7.75 -5.56 -21.44
C ILE A 33 9.19 -5.20 -21.79
N VAL A 34 9.38 -4.22 -22.67
CA VAL A 34 10.71 -3.71 -23.04
C VAL A 34 11.40 -3.10 -21.82
N THR A 35 10.69 -2.31 -21.02
CA THR A 35 11.24 -1.72 -19.79
C THR A 35 11.69 -2.79 -18.81
N LEU A 36 10.84 -3.79 -18.53
CA LEU A 36 11.20 -4.89 -17.62
C LEU A 36 12.43 -5.66 -18.11
N GLU A 37 12.50 -5.98 -19.41
CA GLU A 37 13.65 -6.66 -20.01
C GLU A 37 14.93 -5.84 -19.99
N LEU A 38 14.87 -4.54 -20.26
CA LEU A 38 16.04 -3.67 -20.17
C LEU A 38 16.54 -3.59 -18.73
N LEU A 39 15.62 -3.38 -17.78
CA LEU A 39 15.99 -3.24 -16.38
C LEU A 39 16.56 -4.54 -15.79
N LYS A 40 16.22 -5.74 -16.31
CA LYS A 40 16.89 -7.03 -15.97
C LYS A 40 18.41 -6.92 -15.88
N LYS A 41 19.02 -6.19 -16.81
CA LYS A 41 20.48 -6.08 -16.90
C LYS A 41 21.09 -5.07 -15.92
N TYR A 42 20.32 -4.08 -15.47
CA TYR A 42 20.87 -2.91 -14.77
C TYR A 42 20.47 -2.81 -13.30
N LEU A 43 19.38 -3.46 -12.89
CA LEU A 43 18.89 -3.36 -11.51
C LEU A 43 18.76 -4.75 -10.88
N GLN A 44 19.35 -4.90 -9.71
CA GLN A 44 19.32 -6.13 -8.91
C GLN A 44 17.94 -6.38 -8.29
N ARG A 45 17.19 -5.32 -7.94
CA ARG A 45 15.89 -5.42 -7.27
C ARG A 45 14.86 -4.51 -7.92
N LYS A 46 13.81 -5.12 -8.48
CA LYS A 46 12.67 -4.43 -9.09
C LYS A 46 11.40 -4.93 -8.46
N ILE A 47 10.47 -4.02 -8.27
CA ILE A 47 9.15 -4.31 -7.74
C ILE A 47 8.16 -3.83 -8.80
N PRO A 48 7.61 -4.73 -9.63
CA PRO A 48 6.54 -4.38 -10.55
C PRO A 48 5.35 -3.81 -9.79
N MET A 49 4.74 -2.75 -10.28
CA MET A 49 3.55 -2.15 -9.70
C MET A 49 2.47 -1.99 -10.75
N ILE A 50 1.25 -2.47 -10.48
CA ILE A 50 0.12 -2.40 -11.42
C ILE A 50 -1.08 -1.77 -10.74
N ILE A 51 -1.70 -0.78 -11.39
CA ILE A 51 -2.98 -0.18 -10.96
C ILE A 51 -4.12 -0.84 -11.74
N ASN A 52 -5.13 -1.32 -11.02
CA ASN A 52 -6.30 -2.02 -11.55
C ASN A 52 -5.93 -3.14 -12.52
N PRO A 53 -5.14 -4.15 -12.09
CA PRO A 53 -4.51 -5.11 -12.99
C PRO A 53 -5.50 -5.85 -13.90
N PRO A 54 -5.54 -5.57 -15.22
CA PRO A 54 -6.12 -6.50 -16.17
C PRO A 54 -5.24 -7.75 -16.33
N LYS A 55 -5.83 -8.82 -16.88
CA LYS A 55 -5.11 -10.07 -17.19
C LYS A 55 -3.81 -9.82 -17.99
N ALA A 56 -3.85 -8.95 -18.99
CA ALA A 56 -2.71 -8.67 -19.86
C ALA A 56 -1.50 -8.03 -19.13
N THR A 57 -1.73 -7.15 -18.15
CA THR A 57 -0.63 -6.56 -17.35
C THR A 57 0.01 -7.59 -16.43
N LEU A 58 -0.80 -8.48 -15.85
CA LEU A 58 -0.29 -9.55 -15.00
C LEU A 58 0.54 -10.52 -15.82
N GLU A 59 0.03 -10.96 -16.98
CA GLU A 59 0.77 -11.83 -17.90
C GLU A 59 2.10 -11.20 -18.33
N THR A 60 2.14 -9.88 -18.55
CA THR A 60 3.40 -9.16 -18.86
C THR A 60 4.44 -9.29 -17.74
N ALA A 61 4.02 -9.11 -16.48
CA ALA A 61 4.92 -9.25 -15.34
C ALA A 61 5.36 -10.71 -15.11
N LEU A 62 4.45 -11.67 -15.29
CA LEU A 62 4.73 -13.09 -15.18
C LEU A 62 5.72 -13.55 -16.27
N MET A 63 5.53 -13.13 -17.51
CA MET A 63 6.43 -13.41 -18.63
C MET A 63 7.81 -12.78 -18.43
N ALA A 64 7.88 -11.64 -17.74
CA ALA A 64 9.15 -11.04 -17.33
C ALA A 64 9.82 -11.80 -16.16
N GLY A 65 9.23 -12.89 -15.65
CA GLY A 65 9.82 -13.77 -14.64
C GLY A 65 9.53 -13.38 -13.20
N PHE A 66 8.57 -12.50 -12.95
CA PHE A 66 8.11 -12.17 -11.60
C PHE A 66 7.00 -13.13 -11.18
N SER A 67 6.96 -13.48 -9.90
CA SER A 67 5.81 -14.15 -9.30
C SER A 67 4.77 -13.15 -8.79
N LEU A 68 3.52 -13.59 -8.60
CA LEU A 68 2.44 -12.70 -8.12
C LEU A 68 2.75 -12.03 -6.79
N VAL A 69 3.52 -12.68 -5.91
CA VAL A 69 3.89 -12.13 -4.59
C VAL A 69 4.95 -11.02 -4.68
N GLU A 70 5.62 -10.88 -5.83
CA GLU A 70 6.61 -9.83 -6.08
C GLU A 70 5.97 -8.59 -6.72
N ILE A 71 4.70 -8.68 -7.13
CA ILE A 71 3.97 -7.61 -7.81
C ILE A 71 3.17 -6.83 -6.76
N VAL A 72 3.32 -5.51 -6.77
CA VAL A 72 2.46 -4.60 -6.00
C VAL A 72 1.22 -4.30 -6.83
N GLU A 73 0.09 -4.81 -6.39
CA GLU A 73 -1.21 -4.50 -6.98
C GLU A 73 -1.90 -3.37 -6.22
N LEU A 74 -2.45 -2.43 -6.98
CA LEU A 74 -3.20 -1.30 -6.45
C LEU A 74 -4.58 -1.29 -7.07
N GLN A 75 -5.61 -1.10 -6.24
CA GLN A 75 -6.98 -0.91 -6.70
C GLN A 75 -7.36 0.55 -6.58
N ARG A 76 -7.99 1.07 -7.64
CA ARG A 76 -8.49 2.43 -7.76
C ARG A 76 -9.87 2.39 -8.38
N THR A 77 -10.82 2.98 -7.67
CA THR A 77 -12.16 3.25 -8.19
C THR A 77 -12.28 4.71 -8.63
N LEU A 78 -13.23 4.98 -9.51
CA LEU A 78 -13.70 6.34 -9.74
C LEU A 78 -14.75 6.67 -8.68
N ASP A 79 -14.77 7.92 -8.21
CA ASP A 79 -15.81 8.39 -7.31
C ASP A 79 -17.17 8.34 -8.03
N VAL A 80 -18.18 7.73 -7.40
CA VAL A 80 -19.55 7.62 -7.94
C VAL A 80 -20.15 8.99 -8.26
N LYS A 81 -19.76 10.04 -7.52
CA LYS A 81 -20.18 11.41 -7.80
C LYS A 81 -19.75 11.87 -9.19
N LEU A 82 -18.55 11.47 -9.63
CA LEU A 82 -18.04 11.80 -10.97
C LEU A 82 -18.89 11.13 -12.06
N ILE A 83 -19.33 9.89 -11.82
CA ILE A 83 -20.24 9.17 -12.74
C ILE A 83 -21.59 9.90 -12.82
N ARG A 84 -22.20 10.26 -11.67
CA ARG A 84 -23.46 11.00 -11.61
C ARG A 84 -23.39 12.36 -12.30
N LEU A 85 -22.27 13.06 -12.15
CA LEU A 85 -22.06 14.36 -12.80
C LEU A 85 -21.94 14.23 -14.33
N ASN A 86 -21.28 13.19 -14.82
CA ASN A 86 -21.25 12.91 -16.27
C ASN A 86 -22.63 12.62 -16.84
N GLU A 87 -23.45 11.86 -16.12
CA GLU A 87 -24.85 11.59 -16.50
C GLU A 87 -25.68 12.88 -16.56
N GLN A 88 -25.31 13.90 -15.79
CA GLN A 88 -25.93 15.23 -15.80
C GLN A 88 -25.33 16.17 -16.87
N GLY A 89 -24.43 15.69 -17.72
CA GLY A 89 -23.82 16.47 -18.81
C GLY A 89 -22.62 17.33 -18.39
N PHE A 90 -22.14 17.21 -17.16
CA PHE A 90 -20.87 17.83 -16.78
C PHE A 90 -19.71 17.14 -17.48
N LEU A 91 -18.75 17.93 -17.97
CA LEU A 91 -17.54 17.37 -18.56
C LEU A 91 -16.63 16.82 -17.46
N ASN A 92 -16.13 15.60 -17.67
CA ASN A 92 -14.96 15.13 -16.96
C ASN A 92 -13.81 16.11 -17.21
N GLY A 93 -13.44 16.91 -16.22
CA GLY A 93 -12.17 17.63 -16.26
C GLY A 93 -11.02 16.64 -16.50
N TYR A 94 -9.92 17.11 -17.10
CA TYR A 94 -8.72 16.29 -17.26
C TYR A 94 -8.21 15.89 -15.88
N THR A 95 -8.57 14.70 -15.41
CA THR A 95 -8.01 14.15 -14.18
C THR A 95 -6.60 13.72 -14.53
N PRO A 96 -5.55 14.36 -13.99
CA PRO A 96 -4.19 14.09 -14.42
C PRO A 96 -3.75 12.72 -13.92
N PHE A 97 -4.01 11.68 -14.71
CA PHE A 97 -3.59 10.31 -14.42
C PHE A 97 -2.10 10.23 -14.10
N SER A 98 -1.27 10.98 -14.83
CA SER A 98 0.18 11.05 -14.59
C SER A 98 0.52 11.61 -13.21
N ALA A 99 -0.20 12.63 -12.73
CA ALA A 99 0.06 13.19 -11.39
C ALA A 99 -0.38 12.23 -10.29
N MET A 100 -1.53 11.59 -10.47
CA MET A 100 -2.00 10.51 -9.59
C MET A 100 -1.01 9.34 -9.56
N LEU A 101 -0.56 8.88 -10.74
CA LEU A 101 0.38 7.78 -10.87
C LEU A 101 1.72 8.13 -10.22
N ALA A 102 2.23 9.35 -10.41
CA ALA A 102 3.46 9.81 -9.77
C ALA A 102 3.33 9.83 -8.24
N PHE A 103 2.22 10.38 -7.72
CA PHE A 103 1.95 10.41 -6.28
C PHE A 103 1.89 9.00 -5.68
N VAL A 104 1.11 8.11 -6.30
CA VAL A 104 0.95 6.72 -5.86
C VAL A 104 2.27 5.97 -5.93
N THR A 105 3.04 6.12 -7.02
CA THR A 105 4.36 5.50 -7.15
C THR A 105 5.31 5.97 -6.06
N LEU A 106 5.31 7.27 -5.74
CA LEU A 106 6.13 7.82 -4.66
C LEU A 106 5.70 7.27 -3.30
N PHE A 107 4.38 7.22 -3.05
CA PHE A 107 3.83 6.68 -1.81
C PHE A 107 4.19 5.22 -1.62
N VAL A 108 4.00 4.39 -2.66
CA VAL A 108 4.41 2.98 -2.64
C VAL A 108 5.93 2.87 -2.52
N SER A 109 6.74 3.71 -3.16
CA SER A 109 8.20 3.65 -3.01
C SER A 109 8.65 3.96 -1.58
N ALA A 110 7.99 4.90 -0.91
CA ALA A 110 8.22 5.18 0.49
C ALA A 110 7.76 4.00 1.40
N GLY A 111 6.65 3.34 1.05
CA GLY A 111 6.07 2.21 1.77
C GLY A 111 6.73 0.85 1.49
N ALA A 112 7.29 0.65 0.30
CA ALA A 112 8.02 -0.54 -0.16
C ALA A 112 9.41 -0.66 0.47
N ARG A 113 9.76 0.29 1.35
CA ARG A 113 10.62 -0.02 2.48
C ARG A 113 10.16 -1.39 3.02
N ARG A 114 11.09 -2.34 3.14
CA ARG A 114 10.91 -3.52 3.99
C ARG A 114 10.81 -3.13 5.48
N GLN A 115 10.14 -2.02 5.77
CA GLN A 115 9.76 -1.61 7.09
C GLN A 115 8.37 -2.15 7.29
N SER A 116 8.25 -3.08 8.23
CA SER A 116 6.96 -3.53 8.74
C SER A 116 6.06 -2.31 8.97
N THR A 117 4.77 -2.42 8.66
CA THR A 117 3.74 -1.40 8.93
C THR A 117 3.92 -0.77 10.32
N TYR A 118 4.31 -1.59 11.30
CA TYR A 118 4.69 -1.17 12.64
C TYR A 118 5.80 -0.10 12.67
N ARG A 119 6.92 -0.29 11.97
CA ARG A 119 8.04 0.67 11.96
C ARG A 119 7.63 2.02 11.39
N THR A 120 6.81 1.99 10.34
CA THR A 120 6.26 3.20 9.73
C THR A 120 5.35 3.93 10.72
N ILE A 121 4.38 3.22 11.32
CA ILE A 121 3.48 3.79 12.33
C ILE A 121 4.29 4.37 13.49
N ARG A 122 5.26 3.63 14.02
CA ARG A 122 6.07 4.08 15.17
C ARG A 122 6.89 5.34 14.86
N LYS A 123 7.33 5.51 13.62
CA LYS A 123 8.03 6.74 13.18
C LYS A 123 7.10 7.96 13.19
N PHE A 124 5.86 7.82 12.74
CA PHE A 124 4.92 8.94 12.61
C PHE A 124 4.07 9.18 13.87
N LEU A 125 3.83 8.13 14.65
CA LEU A 125 3.02 8.12 15.86
C LEU A 125 3.81 7.47 17.02
N PRO A 126 4.95 8.06 17.43
CA PRO A 126 5.83 7.47 18.44
C PRO A 126 5.11 7.21 19.75
N ASP A 127 4.16 8.09 20.09
CA ASP A 127 3.50 8.06 21.39
C ASP A 127 2.21 7.26 21.48
N ARG A 128 1.69 6.75 20.36
CA ARG A 128 0.42 6.03 20.33
C ARG A 128 0.62 4.55 20.64
N THR A 129 -0.30 3.96 21.39
CA THR A 129 -0.35 2.50 21.54
C THR A 129 -0.78 1.87 20.22
N VAL A 130 -0.02 0.90 19.73
CA VAL A 130 -0.27 0.18 18.49
C VAL A 130 -0.62 -1.26 18.83
N TYR A 131 -1.75 -1.74 18.31
CA TYR A 131 -2.17 -3.12 18.47
C TYR A 131 -1.83 -3.88 17.20
N ILE A 132 -1.09 -4.98 17.34
CA ILE A 132 -0.72 -5.85 16.22
C ILE A 132 -1.44 -7.18 16.43
N ALA A 133 -2.35 -7.49 15.52
CA ALA A 133 -3.12 -8.72 15.54
C ALA A 133 -2.60 -9.65 14.43
N ASP A 134 -2.20 -10.87 14.78
CA ASP A 134 -1.65 -11.84 13.82
C ASP A 134 -1.98 -13.28 14.24
N ARG A 135 -2.16 -14.19 13.27
CA ARG A 135 -2.37 -15.61 13.56
C ARG A 135 -1.12 -16.29 14.13
N ASN A 136 0.06 -15.79 13.79
CA ASN A 136 1.34 -16.41 14.16
C ASN A 136 1.75 -16.07 15.59
N GLU A 137 1.63 -17.04 16.49
CA GLU A 137 2.02 -16.90 17.90
C GLU A 137 3.53 -16.67 18.10
N ASN A 138 4.37 -17.03 17.13
CA ASN A 138 5.82 -16.84 17.23
C ASN A 138 6.26 -15.37 17.18
N LEU A 139 5.37 -14.44 16.83
CA LEU A 139 5.63 -12.99 16.88
C LEU A 139 5.97 -12.50 18.31
N ILE A 140 5.58 -13.25 19.34
CA ILE A 140 6.00 -13.00 20.72
C ILE A 140 7.53 -13.04 20.89
N ASN A 141 8.25 -13.71 19.98
CA ASN A 141 9.71 -13.79 20.02
C ASN A 141 10.40 -12.64 19.28
N ASP A 142 9.65 -11.76 18.60
CA ASP A 142 10.21 -10.58 17.94
C ASP A 142 10.58 -9.54 19.01
N LYS A 143 11.88 -9.44 19.29
CA LYS A 143 12.44 -8.47 20.25
C LYS A 143 12.12 -7.02 19.90
N GLN A 144 11.93 -6.70 18.62
CA GLN A 144 11.60 -5.34 18.21
C GLN A 144 10.17 -4.95 18.61
N LEU A 145 9.24 -5.92 18.55
CA LEU A 145 7.86 -5.71 18.95
C LEU A 145 7.72 -5.78 20.47
N THR A 146 8.36 -6.77 21.11
CA THR A 146 8.21 -6.98 22.55
C THR A 146 8.98 -5.99 23.43
N ASN A 147 10.05 -5.37 22.92
CA ASN A 147 10.73 -4.29 23.64
C ASN A 147 9.97 -2.95 23.56
N ASP A 148 9.01 -2.80 22.64
CA ASP A 148 8.19 -1.61 22.55
C ASP A 148 7.00 -1.69 23.49
N ARG A 149 7.09 -0.96 24.62
CA ARG A 149 6.03 -0.90 25.64
C ARG A 149 4.70 -0.34 25.14
N LYS A 150 4.68 0.33 23.99
CA LYS A 150 3.49 0.87 23.35
C LYS A 150 2.98 -0.05 22.23
N VAL A 151 3.43 -1.30 22.18
CA VAL A 151 2.88 -2.35 21.31
C VAL A 151 2.12 -3.36 22.15
N VAL A 152 0.93 -3.74 21.68
CA VAL A 152 0.15 -4.83 22.25
C VAL A 152 -0.08 -5.88 21.18
N LEU A 153 0.38 -7.10 21.43
CA LEU A 153 0.21 -8.23 20.50
C LEU A 153 -1.09 -8.98 20.82
N LYS A 154 -1.87 -9.28 19.79
CA LYS A 154 -3.04 -10.17 19.83
C LYS A 154 -2.79 -11.32 18.88
N LEU A 155 -2.33 -12.45 19.42
CA LEU A 155 -1.83 -13.57 18.62
C LEU A 155 -2.75 -14.80 18.68
N GLY A 156 -2.62 -15.69 17.71
CA GLY A 156 -3.30 -16.99 17.69
C GLY A 156 -4.57 -17.00 16.86
N GLN A 157 -5.40 -18.04 17.00
CA GLN A 157 -6.56 -18.24 16.12
C GLN A 157 -7.63 -17.15 16.23
N ASN A 158 -7.72 -16.49 17.39
CA ASN A 158 -8.77 -15.54 17.72
C ASN A 158 -8.34 -14.07 17.53
N TYR A 159 -7.24 -13.82 16.82
CA TYR A 159 -6.66 -12.48 16.68
C TYR A 159 -7.61 -11.42 16.07
N LEU A 160 -8.66 -11.85 15.35
CA LEU A 160 -9.66 -10.98 14.73
C LEU A 160 -10.85 -10.62 15.64
N GLU A 161 -11.06 -11.32 16.76
CA GLU A 161 -12.29 -11.22 17.56
C GLU A 161 -12.47 -9.85 18.25
N HIS A 162 -11.39 -9.11 18.46
CA HIS A 162 -11.40 -7.84 19.19
C HIS A 162 -11.18 -6.62 18.30
N LEU A 163 -11.37 -6.73 16.98
CA LEU A 163 -11.14 -5.62 16.07
C LEU A 163 -12.15 -4.47 16.23
N ALA A 164 -13.36 -4.78 16.70
CA ALA A 164 -14.43 -3.79 16.83
C ALA A 164 -14.13 -2.65 17.81
N GLN A 165 -13.16 -2.81 18.71
CA GLN A 165 -12.80 -1.82 19.72
C GLN A 165 -11.85 -0.72 19.21
N TYR A 166 -11.35 -0.83 17.97
CA TYR A 166 -10.40 0.14 17.43
C TYR A 166 -11.07 1.14 16.49
N ASP A 167 -10.57 2.38 16.50
CA ASP A 167 -11.06 3.47 15.66
C ASP A 167 -10.59 3.34 14.19
N SER A 168 -9.47 2.65 13.96
CA SER A 168 -8.89 2.45 12.63
C SER A 168 -8.11 1.15 12.60
N ILE A 169 -8.23 0.41 11.50
CA ILE A 169 -7.61 -0.92 11.32
C ILE A 169 -6.83 -0.88 10.02
N ILE A 170 -5.55 -1.24 10.06
CA ILE A 170 -4.72 -1.38 8.85
C ILE A 170 -4.52 -2.87 8.60
N LYS A 171 -4.99 -3.34 7.45
CA LYS A 171 -4.92 -4.75 7.06
C LYS A 171 -3.77 -5.00 6.09
N THR A 172 -3.04 -6.09 6.30
CA THR A 172 -2.07 -6.60 5.31
C THR A 172 -2.79 -7.41 4.24
N LEU A 173 -2.39 -7.24 2.96
CA LEU A 173 -3.01 -7.90 1.78
C LEU A 173 -3.12 -9.44 1.89
N GLY A 174 -2.25 -10.09 2.68
CA GLY A 174 -2.24 -11.55 2.86
C GLY A 174 -3.31 -12.11 3.81
N ILE A 175 -4.06 -11.27 4.52
CA ILE A 175 -5.10 -11.73 5.45
C ILE A 175 -6.41 -11.88 4.66
N SER A 176 -7.07 -13.04 4.69
CA SER A 176 -8.43 -13.19 4.14
C SER A 176 -9.48 -12.69 5.14
N LEU A 177 -10.51 -11.94 4.68
CA LEU A 177 -11.71 -11.63 5.48
C LEU A 177 -12.94 -12.40 5.00
N LYS A 178 -12.79 -13.39 4.11
CA LYS A 178 -13.93 -14.12 3.53
C LYS A 178 -14.79 -14.79 4.61
N ASP A 179 -14.14 -15.28 5.67
CA ASP A 179 -14.81 -15.94 6.80
C ASP A 179 -15.32 -14.94 7.85
N HIS A 180 -15.12 -13.63 7.62
CA HIS A 180 -15.54 -12.54 8.50
C HIS A 180 -16.22 -11.41 7.69
N PRO A 181 -17.42 -11.66 7.13
CA PRO A 181 -18.11 -10.72 6.23
C PRO A 181 -18.38 -9.36 6.87
N ASN A 182 -18.66 -9.33 8.18
CA ASN A 182 -18.85 -8.09 8.93
C ASN A 182 -17.58 -7.20 8.96
N LEU A 183 -16.39 -7.81 8.93
CA LEU A 183 -15.12 -7.08 8.85
C LEU A 183 -14.85 -6.62 7.41
N ALA A 184 -15.19 -7.41 6.40
CA ALA A 184 -14.97 -7.05 5.00
C ALA A 184 -15.71 -5.76 4.60
N GLU A 185 -16.90 -5.54 5.16
CA GLU A 185 -17.71 -4.34 4.94
C GLU A 185 -17.30 -3.16 5.83
N ASP A 186 -16.54 -3.38 6.91
CA ASP A 186 -16.23 -2.35 7.92
C ASP A 186 -15.45 -1.16 7.32
N PRO A 187 -15.96 0.09 7.45
CA PRO A 187 -15.33 1.28 6.89
C PRO A 187 -14.03 1.67 7.60
N ARG A 188 -13.75 1.12 8.79
CA ARG A 188 -12.51 1.37 9.55
C ARG A 188 -11.32 0.57 9.02
N ILE A 189 -11.56 -0.45 8.18
CA ILE A 189 -10.49 -1.26 7.58
C ILE A 189 -9.91 -0.54 6.38
N LEU A 190 -8.67 -0.11 6.54
CA LEU A 190 -7.81 0.46 5.51
C LEU A 190 -7.10 -0.69 4.77
N LEU A 191 -7.03 -0.58 3.44
CA LEU A 191 -6.47 -1.59 2.52
C LEU A 191 -7.33 -2.86 2.48
N LYS A 192 -8.43 -2.81 1.71
CA LYS A 192 -9.26 -3.99 1.39
C LYS A 192 -8.69 -4.74 0.18
#